data_AF-A0A089ZGY7-F1
#
_entry.id   AF-A0A089ZGY7-F1
#
_cell.length_a   1.000
_cell.length_b   1.000
_cell.length_c   1.000
_cell.angle_alpha   90.00
_cell.angle_beta   90.00
_cell.angle_gamma   90.00
#
_symmetry.space_group_name_H-M   'P 1'
#
loop_
_entity.id
_entity.type
_entity.pdbx_description
1 polymer ?
#
loop_
_entity_poly.entity_id
_entity_poly.type
_entity_poly.pdbx_seq_one_letter_code
_entity_poly.pdbx_strand_id
1 'polypeptide(L)'
;MKIAAGVGENQAIVQASRQVDFEVVLTESEEELLDMLLNGEVAAAIRGSLSASHFMARLRELYPEVYRASLLDIQGRLFLLAPVGIDEGDTLKQKRKIIEYGDKFLRQMGLNPKIAILSGGRPQDIGRSSRIDKTIQEAEELTRITRDKYAVKHYFILIEDAIADGANMILAPDGICGNLIFRSLVLLGSIQSQGAVTLGIDEIFIDTSRSQNEEGYLRALKLAEKLAKQH
;
A
#
# COMPACT_ATOMS: atom_id res chain seq x y z
N MET A 1 5.00 -14.04 19.49
CA MET A 1 4.33 -13.20 18.49
C MET A 1 3.81 -14.11 17.40
N LYS A 2 2.52 -14.04 17.08
CA LYS A 2 1.87 -14.89 16.09
C LYS A 2 1.44 -14.04 14.90
N ILE A 3 1.62 -14.56 13.69
CA ILE A 3 1.12 -13.94 12.46
C ILE A 3 0.14 -14.91 11.82
N ALA A 4 -1.03 -14.44 11.41
CA ALA A 4 -1.94 -15.27 10.64
C ALA A 4 -1.71 -15.10 9.13
N ALA A 5 -1.91 -16.16 8.36
CA ALA A 5 -1.90 -16.09 6.92
C ALA A 5 -3.03 -16.92 6.29
N GLY A 6 -3.74 -16.31 5.36
CA GLY A 6 -4.81 -16.95 4.60
C GLY A 6 -4.26 -17.89 3.53
N VAL A 7 -4.87 -19.05 3.39
CA VAL A 7 -4.51 -20.07 2.39
C VAL A 7 -5.71 -20.29 1.48
N GLY A 8 -5.62 -19.89 0.22
CA GLY A 8 -6.67 -20.14 -0.77
C GLY A 8 -6.20 -21.13 -1.85
N GLU A 9 -6.58 -20.92 -3.11
CA GLU A 9 -6.16 -21.78 -4.22
C GLU A 9 -4.62 -21.85 -4.38
N ASN A 10 -3.92 -20.75 -4.10
CA ASN A 10 -2.47 -20.70 -4.18
C ASN A 10 -1.84 -21.07 -2.83
N GLN A 11 -1.22 -22.23 -2.81
CA GLN A 11 -0.62 -22.84 -1.61
C GLN A 11 0.82 -22.37 -1.34
N ALA A 12 1.39 -21.46 -2.14
CA ALA A 12 2.79 -21.03 -1.98
C ALA A 12 3.06 -20.36 -0.62
N ILE A 13 2.05 -19.76 0.02
CA ILE A 13 2.14 -19.20 1.38
C ILE A 13 2.48 -20.27 2.43
N VAL A 14 2.09 -21.53 2.22
CA VAL A 14 2.39 -22.66 3.11
C VAL A 14 3.87 -23.02 3.08
N GLN A 15 4.52 -22.92 1.92
CA GLN A 15 5.97 -23.14 1.82
C GLN A 15 6.75 -21.94 2.37
N ALA A 16 6.27 -20.73 2.12
CA ALA A 16 6.86 -19.52 2.67
C ALA A 16 6.80 -19.49 4.21
N SER A 17 5.70 -19.96 4.82
CA SER A 17 5.56 -20.00 6.28
C SER A 17 6.51 -20.99 6.97
N ARG A 18 7.03 -21.99 6.24
CA ARG A 18 8.04 -22.93 6.75
C ARG A 18 9.47 -22.36 6.73
N GLN A 19 9.67 -21.24 6.06
CA GLN A 19 10.98 -20.59 5.90
C GLN A 19 11.20 -19.41 6.85
N VAL A 20 10.24 -19.13 7.72
CA VAL A 20 10.35 -18.11 8.75
C VAL A 20 10.61 -18.75 10.11
N ASP A 21 11.22 -17.98 11.01
CA ASP A 21 11.61 -18.37 12.37
C ASP A 21 10.60 -17.95 13.45
N PHE A 22 9.39 -17.57 13.04
CA PHE A 22 8.27 -17.18 13.91
C PHE A 22 7.01 -17.99 13.62
N GLU A 23 6.07 -18.00 14.57
CA GLU A 23 4.82 -18.76 14.47
C GLU A 23 3.87 -18.14 13.43
N VAL A 24 3.47 -18.94 12.45
CA VAL A 24 2.47 -18.60 11.45
C VAL A 24 1.24 -19.48 11.60
N VAL A 25 0.09 -18.88 11.91
CA VAL A 25 -1.21 -19.55 11.97
C VAL A 25 -1.83 -19.52 10.58
N LEU A 26 -2.04 -20.68 9.97
CA LEU A 26 -2.64 -20.79 8.64
C LEU A 26 -4.14 -21.06 8.77
N THR A 27 -4.95 -20.36 7.97
CA THR A 27 -6.39 -20.62 7.87
C THR A 27 -6.85 -20.54 6.42
N GLU A 28 -7.84 -21.35 6.06
CA GLU A 28 -8.53 -21.28 4.77
C GLU A 28 -9.80 -20.41 4.84
N SER A 29 -10.15 -19.90 6.03
CA SER A 29 -11.34 -19.10 6.27
C SER A 29 -11.03 -17.61 6.30
N GLU A 30 -11.75 -16.85 5.48
CA GLU A 30 -11.65 -15.38 5.44
C GLU A 30 -12.14 -14.75 6.75
N GLU A 31 -13.17 -15.34 7.35
CA GLU A 31 -13.77 -14.90 8.61
C GLU A 31 -12.82 -15.16 9.78
N GLU A 32 -12.27 -16.38 9.87
CA GLU A 32 -11.33 -16.74 10.94
C GLU A 32 -10.06 -15.87 10.88
N LEU A 33 -9.54 -15.59 9.67
CA LEU A 33 -8.36 -14.73 9.52
C LEU A 33 -8.62 -13.31 10.03
N LEU A 34 -9.81 -12.77 9.74
CA LEU A 34 -10.22 -11.44 10.20
C LEU A 34 -10.46 -11.42 11.70
N ASP A 35 -11.18 -12.40 12.24
CA ASP A 35 -11.51 -12.46 13.66
C ASP A 35 -10.24 -12.58 14.50
N MET A 36 -9.29 -13.45 14.12
CA MET A 36 -7.98 -13.53 14.79
C MET A 36 -7.25 -12.18 14.80
N LEU A 37 -7.31 -11.43 13.70
CA LEU A 37 -6.68 -10.11 13.60
C LEU A 37 -7.38 -9.08 14.50
N LEU A 38 -8.70 -8.96 14.38
CA LEU A 38 -9.51 -7.94 15.03
C LEU A 38 -9.65 -8.18 16.54
N ASN A 39 -9.62 -9.44 16.98
CA ASN A 39 -9.62 -9.81 18.40
C ASN A 39 -8.22 -9.70 19.04
N GLY A 40 -7.18 -9.38 18.26
CA GLY A 40 -5.80 -9.30 18.75
C GLY A 40 -5.18 -10.66 19.11
N GLU A 41 -5.71 -11.76 18.58
CA GLU A 41 -5.16 -13.11 18.77
C GLU A 41 -3.84 -13.29 18.00
N VAL A 42 -3.68 -12.55 16.90
CA VAL A 42 -2.45 -12.44 16.14
C VAL A 42 -1.99 -10.98 16.04
N ALA A 43 -0.69 -10.77 15.95
CA ALA A 43 -0.10 -9.43 15.87
C ALA A 43 -0.21 -8.81 14.47
N ALA A 44 -0.37 -9.64 13.44
CA ALA A 44 -0.58 -9.23 12.06
C ALA A 44 -1.26 -10.35 11.27
N ALA A 45 -1.90 -9.99 10.16
CA ALA A 45 -2.50 -10.95 9.24
C ALA A 45 -2.12 -10.65 7.78
N ILE A 46 -1.98 -11.71 6.99
CA ILE A 46 -1.67 -11.65 5.57
C ILE A 46 -2.77 -12.38 4.82
N ARG A 47 -3.40 -11.74 3.84
CA ARG A 47 -4.51 -12.35 3.09
C ARG A 47 -4.12 -13.67 2.40
N GLY A 48 -2.88 -13.79 1.96
CA GLY A 48 -2.42 -14.86 1.09
C GLY A 48 -3.15 -14.82 -0.25
N SER A 49 -3.90 -15.88 -0.58
CA SER A 49 -4.69 -15.95 -1.81
C SER A 49 -6.21 -16.02 -1.59
N LEU A 50 -6.68 -15.77 -0.37
CA LEU A 50 -8.11 -15.62 -0.07
C LEU A 50 -8.72 -14.43 -0.84
N SER A 51 -10.04 -14.23 -0.84
CA SER A 51 -10.67 -13.11 -1.56
C SER A 51 -10.46 -11.77 -0.88
N ALA A 52 -10.02 -10.74 -1.61
CA ALA A 52 -9.89 -9.39 -1.05
C ALA A 52 -11.25 -8.73 -0.75
N SER A 53 -12.31 -9.07 -1.51
CA SER A 53 -13.58 -8.36 -1.45
C SER A 53 -14.25 -8.46 -0.07
N HIS A 54 -14.20 -9.64 0.55
CA HIS A 54 -14.80 -9.88 1.86
C HIS A 54 -14.04 -9.13 2.96
N PHE A 55 -12.69 -9.18 2.93
CA PHE A 55 -11.83 -8.46 3.87
C PHE A 55 -12.07 -6.96 3.81
N MET A 56 -12.04 -6.39 2.61
CA MET A 56 -12.22 -4.95 2.45
C MET A 56 -13.62 -4.49 2.84
N ALA A 57 -14.66 -5.32 2.63
CA ALA A 57 -16.01 -5.01 3.09
C ALA A 57 -16.08 -4.94 4.62
N ARG A 58 -15.58 -5.98 5.31
CA ARG A 58 -15.58 -6.04 6.78
C ARG A 58 -14.73 -4.94 7.42
N LEU A 59 -13.52 -4.69 6.90
CA LEU A 59 -12.69 -3.61 7.40
C LEU A 59 -13.37 -2.23 7.24
N ARG A 60 -14.14 -2.02 6.16
CA ARG A 60 -14.88 -0.76 5.94
C ARG A 60 -16.14 -0.62 6.82
N GLU A 61 -16.64 -1.70 7.40
CA GLU A 61 -17.71 -1.62 8.41
C GLU A 61 -17.17 -1.07 9.75
N LEU A 62 -15.92 -1.39 10.07
CA LEU A 62 -15.26 -1.00 11.32
C LEU A 62 -14.51 0.34 11.20
N TYR A 63 -13.89 0.58 10.05
CA TYR A 63 -13.05 1.73 9.80
C TYR A 63 -13.67 2.63 8.73
N PRO A 64 -13.81 3.94 8.98
CA PRO A 64 -14.48 4.85 8.06
C PRO A 64 -13.71 5.07 6.75
N GLU A 65 -12.39 4.92 6.78
CA GLU A 65 -11.49 5.16 5.65
C GLU A 65 -10.39 4.10 5.63
N VAL A 66 -10.41 3.23 4.62
CA VAL A 66 -9.44 2.14 4.44
C VAL A 66 -8.83 2.25 3.05
N TYR A 67 -7.50 2.30 2.96
CA TYR A 67 -6.77 2.41 1.69
C TYR A 67 -5.67 1.36 1.58
N ARG A 68 -5.29 0.99 0.37
CA ARG A 68 -4.20 0.06 0.12
C ARG A 68 -2.99 0.77 -0.46
N ALA A 69 -1.83 0.44 0.06
CA ALA A 69 -0.56 0.97 -0.40
C ALA A 69 0.49 -0.13 -0.52
N SER A 70 1.19 -0.23 -1.66
CA SER A 70 2.23 -1.24 -1.84
C SER A 70 3.59 -0.71 -1.42
N LEU A 71 4.27 -1.43 -0.53
CA LEU A 71 5.66 -1.16 -0.19
C LEU A 71 6.55 -1.84 -1.24
N LEU A 72 7.24 -1.04 -2.03
CA LEU A 72 8.10 -1.48 -3.12
C LEU A 72 9.57 -1.24 -2.79
N ASP A 73 10.44 -2.08 -3.32
CA ASP A 73 11.89 -1.97 -3.23
C ASP A 73 12.50 -1.90 -4.63
N ILE A 74 13.18 -0.79 -4.93
CA ILE A 74 14.03 -0.64 -6.11
C ILE A 74 15.47 -0.50 -5.63
N GLN A 75 16.29 -1.53 -5.86
CA GLN A 75 17.74 -1.51 -5.57
C GLN A 75 18.07 -1.12 -4.11
N GLY A 76 17.32 -1.66 -3.15
CA GLY A 76 17.46 -1.37 -1.72
C GLY A 76 16.75 -0.11 -1.25
N ARG A 77 16.06 0.58 -2.16
CA ARG A 77 15.30 1.79 -1.85
C ARG A 77 13.82 1.49 -1.71
N LEU A 78 13.35 1.55 -0.47
CA LEU A 78 11.94 1.39 -0.13
C LEU A 78 11.13 2.65 -0.45
N PHE A 79 9.97 2.47 -1.09
CA PHE A 79 8.95 3.50 -1.19
C PHE A 79 7.54 2.92 -1.18
N LEU A 80 6.61 3.69 -0.66
CA LEU A 80 5.20 3.34 -0.58
C LEU A 80 4.45 3.90 -1.80
N LEU A 81 3.83 3.06 -2.61
CA LEU A 81 2.95 3.47 -3.71
C LEU A 81 1.49 3.40 -3.25
N ALA A 82 0.76 4.51 -3.31
CA ALA A 82 -0.63 4.58 -2.87
C ALA A 82 -1.46 5.54 -3.74
N PRO A 83 -2.79 5.36 -3.82
CA PRO A 83 -3.48 4.10 -3.53
C PRO A 83 -3.20 3.06 -4.63
N VAL A 84 -3.35 1.77 -4.32
CA VAL A 84 -3.28 0.69 -5.32
C VAL A 84 -4.60 -0.08 -5.47
N GLY A 85 -5.60 0.25 -4.64
CA GLY A 85 -6.98 -0.18 -4.81
C GLY A 85 -7.71 0.68 -5.83
N ILE A 86 -8.45 0.06 -6.75
CA ILE A 86 -9.04 0.74 -7.92
C ILE A 86 -10.10 1.79 -7.59
N ASP A 87 -10.74 1.69 -6.43
CA ASP A 87 -11.85 2.50 -5.93
C ASP A 87 -11.41 3.54 -4.88
N GLU A 88 -10.12 3.87 -4.86
CA GLU A 88 -9.49 4.67 -3.81
C GLU A 88 -8.85 5.95 -4.37
N GLY A 89 -8.87 7.03 -3.59
CA GLY A 89 -8.19 8.28 -3.93
C GLY A 89 -8.91 9.17 -4.94
N ASP A 90 -10.21 8.97 -5.17
CA ASP A 90 -11.00 9.76 -6.13
C ASP A 90 -11.27 11.20 -5.69
N THR A 91 -11.11 11.48 -4.39
CA THR A 91 -11.37 12.81 -3.83
C THR A 91 -10.15 13.38 -3.13
N LEU A 92 -10.06 14.71 -3.09
CA LEU A 92 -9.03 15.44 -2.35
C LEU A 92 -8.97 15.07 -0.86
N LYS A 93 -10.14 14.79 -0.25
CA LYS A 93 -10.24 14.34 1.15
C LYS A 93 -9.55 12.98 1.34
N GLN A 94 -9.89 12.00 0.49
CA GLN A 94 -9.27 10.67 0.55
C GLN A 94 -7.76 10.73 0.30
N LYS A 95 -7.33 11.53 -0.68
CA LYS A 95 -5.90 11.75 -0.96
C LYS A 95 -5.13 12.32 0.23
N ARG A 96 -5.70 13.31 0.93
CA ARG A 96 -5.12 13.86 2.17
C ARG A 96 -5.03 12.81 3.27
N LYS A 97 -6.01 11.92 3.37
CA LYS A 97 -6.02 10.80 4.33
C LYS A 97 -4.97 9.75 4.01
N ILE A 98 -4.82 9.40 2.73
CA ILE A 98 -3.74 8.52 2.28
C ILE A 98 -2.38 9.13 2.66
N ILE A 99 -2.16 10.43 2.43
CA ILE A 99 -0.93 11.13 2.87
C ILE A 99 -0.72 11.00 4.38
N GLU A 100 -1.75 11.27 5.19
CA GLU A 100 -1.69 11.17 6.65
C GLU A 100 -1.31 9.76 7.12
N TYR A 101 -1.98 8.73 6.58
CA TYR A 101 -1.72 7.36 6.97
C TYR A 101 -0.37 6.84 6.44
N GLY A 102 0.02 7.24 5.23
CA GLY A 102 1.32 6.89 4.66
C GLY A 102 2.50 7.54 5.39
N ASP A 103 2.37 8.81 5.80
CA ASP A 103 3.37 9.49 6.65
C ASP A 103 3.51 8.76 8.00
N LYS A 104 2.39 8.43 8.66
CA LYS A 104 2.38 7.66 9.91
C LYS A 104 3.09 6.31 9.72
N PHE A 105 2.71 5.55 8.69
CA PHE A 105 3.27 4.23 8.40
C PHE A 105 4.79 4.28 8.17
N LEU A 106 5.26 5.22 7.33
CA LEU A 106 6.69 5.35 7.06
C LEU A 106 7.48 5.76 8.31
N ARG A 107 6.92 6.61 9.18
CA ARG A 107 7.54 6.95 10.47
C ARG A 107 7.62 5.75 11.41
N GLN A 108 6.58 4.92 11.48
CA GLN A 108 6.59 3.66 12.26
C GLN A 108 7.70 2.73 11.77
N MET A 109 7.93 2.69 10.46
CA MET A 109 9.05 1.95 9.86
C MET A 109 10.44 2.56 10.16
N GLY A 110 10.52 3.70 10.84
CA GLY A 110 11.77 4.42 11.12
C GLY A 110 12.28 5.24 9.93
N LEU A 111 11.44 5.52 8.94
CA LEU A 111 11.78 6.31 7.76
C LEU A 111 11.33 7.76 7.91
N ASN A 112 12.06 8.70 7.31
CA ASN A 112 11.62 10.08 7.20
C ASN A 112 10.75 10.25 5.94
N PRO A 113 9.45 10.55 6.05
CA PRO A 113 8.56 10.60 4.88
C PRO A 113 8.89 11.78 3.96
N LYS A 114 8.96 11.49 2.66
CA LYS A 114 9.06 12.44 1.55
C LYS A 114 8.03 12.03 0.50
N ILE A 115 6.99 12.84 0.38
CA ILE A 115 5.79 12.51 -0.36
C ILE A 115 5.82 13.19 -1.73
N ALA A 116 5.70 12.38 -2.77
CA ALA A 116 5.50 12.83 -4.13
C ALA A 116 4.01 12.72 -4.50
N ILE A 117 3.41 13.83 -4.90
CA ILE A 117 2.06 13.86 -5.45
C ILE A 117 2.18 13.82 -6.98
N LEU A 118 1.49 12.88 -7.62
CA LEU A 118 1.44 12.77 -9.08
C LEU A 118 0.15 13.33 -9.67
N SER A 119 0.18 13.73 -10.94
CA SER A 119 -0.97 14.15 -11.76
C SER A 119 -0.85 13.62 -13.19
N GLY A 120 -1.88 13.81 -14.02
CA GLY A 120 -1.98 13.22 -15.35
C GLY A 120 -1.17 13.88 -16.47
N GLY A 121 -0.35 14.89 -16.17
CA GLY A 121 0.44 15.64 -17.16
C GLY A 121 1.38 16.63 -16.51
N ARG A 122 2.28 17.19 -17.33
CA ARG A 122 3.27 18.23 -16.98
C ARG A 122 2.63 19.64 -17.01
N PRO A 123 3.28 20.69 -16.47
CA PRO A 123 2.73 22.06 -16.49
C PRO A 123 2.27 22.53 -17.88
N GLN A 124 3.05 22.22 -18.92
CA GLN A 124 2.75 22.58 -20.31
C GLN A 124 1.61 21.77 -20.94
N ASP A 125 1.08 20.77 -20.25
CA ASP A 125 -0.04 19.95 -20.73
C ASP A 125 -1.41 20.55 -20.36
N ILE A 126 -1.43 21.63 -19.56
CA ILE A 126 -2.66 22.37 -19.23
C ILE A 126 -3.35 22.85 -20.52
N GLY A 127 -4.66 22.63 -20.62
CA GLY A 127 -5.49 22.96 -21.78
C GLY A 127 -5.58 21.84 -22.82
N ARG A 128 -4.84 20.73 -22.67
CA ARG A 128 -4.94 19.58 -23.60
C ARG A 128 -6.18 18.74 -23.38
N SER A 129 -6.66 18.66 -22.14
CA SER A 129 -7.86 17.91 -21.77
C SER A 129 -8.36 18.36 -20.41
N SER A 130 -9.67 18.48 -20.25
CA SER A 130 -10.30 18.78 -18.96
C SER A 130 -9.93 17.79 -17.86
N ARG A 131 -9.66 16.52 -18.22
CA ARG A 131 -9.20 15.51 -17.27
C ARG A 131 -7.78 15.81 -16.77
N ILE A 132 -6.86 16.15 -17.68
CA ILE A 132 -5.47 16.50 -17.31
C ILE A 132 -5.48 17.72 -16.41
N ASP A 133 -6.17 18.78 -16.82
CA ASP A 133 -6.27 20.04 -16.08
C ASP A 133 -6.79 19.83 -14.67
N LYS A 134 -7.87 19.04 -14.52
CA LYS A 134 -8.44 18.69 -13.22
C LYS A 134 -7.42 17.99 -12.31
N THR A 135 -6.69 17.00 -12.84
CA THR A 135 -5.70 16.27 -12.02
C THR A 135 -4.52 17.15 -11.61
N ILE A 136 -4.09 18.09 -12.47
CA ILE A 136 -3.02 19.03 -12.15
C ILE A 136 -3.49 20.00 -11.06
N GLN A 137 -4.65 20.63 -11.25
CA GLN A 137 -5.23 21.56 -10.27
C GLN A 137 -5.46 20.90 -8.90
N GLU A 138 -5.95 19.66 -8.90
CA GLU A 138 -6.16 18.92 -7.66
C GLU A 138 -4.85 18.59 -6.94
N ALA A 139 -3.78 18.23 -7.69
CA ALA A 139 -2.47 17.96 -7.12
C ALA A 139 -1.80 19.23 -6.58
N GLU A 140 -1.94 20.37 -7.26
CA GLU A 140 -1.48 21.68 -6.80
C GLU A 140 -2.19 22.09 -5.49
N GLU A 141 -3.52 21.97 -5.46
CA GLU A 141 -4.31 22.26 -4.26
C GLU A 141 -3.95 21.32 -3.11
N LEU A 142 -3.84 20.01 -3.37
CA LEU A 142 -3.44 19.03 -2.36
C LEU A 142 -2.07 19.38 -1.78
N THR A 143 -1.10 19.73 -2.62
CA THR A 143 0.24 20.15 -2.20
C THR A 143 0.14 21.40 -1.32
N ARG A 144 -0.63 22.41 -1.74
CA ARG A 144 -0.83 23.66 -1.00
C ARG A 144 -1.39 23.43 0.41
N ILE A 145 -2.40 22.56 0.55
CA ILE A 145 -3.07 22.34 1.85
C ILE A 145 -2.35 21.34 2.75
N THR A 146 -1.34 20.61 2.25
CA THR A 146 -0.62 19.58 3.03
C THR A 146 0.82 19.95 3.37
N ARG A 147 1.44 20.89 2.65
CA ARG A 147 2.86 21.28 2.81
C ARG A 147 3.26 21.84 4.16
N ASP A 148 2.31 22.39 4.93
CA ASP A 148 2.61 22.94 6.26
C ASP A 148 2.82 21.83 7.30
N LYS A 149 2.32 20.61 7.04
CA LYS A 149 2.42 19.45 7.94
C LYS A 149 3.35 18.36 7.43
N TYR A 150 3.44 18.20 6.10
CA TYR A 150 4.16 17.07 5.49
C TYR A 150 5.19 17.56 4.46
N ALA A 151 6.30 16.83 4.33
CA ALA A 151 7.28 17.07 3.28
C ALA A 151 6.74 16.56 1.93
N VAL A 152 5.94 17.39 1.26
CA VAL A 152 5.26 17.08 0.00
C VAL A 152 5.82 17.91 -1.16
N LYS A 153 5.86 17.31 -2.34
CA LYS A 153 6.13 18.01 -3.60
C LYS A 153 5.28 17.40 -4.71
N HIS A 154 4.75 18.26 -5.58
CA HIS A 154 4.05 17.86 -6.80
C HIS A 154 5.08 17.57 -7.89
N TYR A 155 5.06 16.34 -8.42
CA TYR A 155 5.98 15.87 -9.45
C TYR A 155 5.30 15.67 -10.81
N PHE A 156 4.06 16.15 -10.96
CA PHE A 156 3.30 15.96 -12.19
C PHE A 156 3.21 14.47 -12.55
N ILE A 157 3.50 14.09 -13.79
CA ILE A 157 3.53 12.69 -14.24
C ILE A 157 4.90 12.01 -14.03
N LEU A 158 5.90 12.75 -13.52
CA LEU A 158 7.31 12.35 -13.51
C LEU A 158 7.65 11.51 -12.27
N ILE A 159 7.23 10.25 -12.28
CA ILE A 159 7.51 9.31 -11.19
C ILE A 159 9.01 9.04 -11.06
N GLU A 160 9.74 9.05 -12.18
CA GLU A 160 11.18 8.90 -12.24
C GLU A 160 11.91 10.01 -11.48
N ASP A 161 11.45 11.26 -11.60
CA ASP A 161 12.03 12.40 -10.90
C ASP A 161 11.71 12.35 -9.41
N ALA A 162 10.50 11.92 -9.03
CA ALA A 162 10.14 11.70 -7.65
C ALA A 162 11.06 10.68 -6.97
N ILE A 163 11.33 9.56 -7.65
CA ILE A 163 12.27 8.56 -7.17
C ILE A 163 13.70 9.13 -7.19
N ALA A 164 14.15 9.84 -8.21
CA ALA A 164 15.49 10.45 -8.18
C ALA A 164 15.68 11.40 -6.98
N ASP A 165 14.67 12.21 -6.65
CA ASP A 165 14.71 13.25 -5.59
C ASP A 165 14.59 12.72 -4.14
N GLY A 166 14.54 11.41 -3.95
CA GLY A 166 14.48 10.85 -2.58
C GLY A 166 13.05 10.62 -2.06
N ALA A 167 11.99 10.76 -2.86
CA ALA A 167 10.64 10.43 -2.40
C ALA A 167 10.53 8.94 -2.01
N ASN A 168 9.89 8.68 -0.88
CA ASN A 168 9.61 7.34 -0.36
C ASN A 168 8.12 7.10 -0.10
N MET A 169 7.27 8.05 -0.50
CA MET A 169 5.85 7.86 -0.70
C MET A 169 5.43 8.48 -2.02
N ILE A 170 4.81 7.69 -2.90
CA ILE A 170 4.27 8.13 -4.18
C ILE A 170 2.74 8.06 -4.08
N LEU A 171 2.09 9.21 -4.15
CA LEU A 171 0.65 9.34 -4.27
C LEU A 171 0.26 9.41 -5.76
N ALA A 172 -0.34 8.34 -6.27
CA ALA A 172 -0.87 8.29 -7.63
C ALA A 172 -2.13 9.18 -7.79
N PRO A 173 -2.48 9.59 -9.03
CA PRO A 173 -3.64 10.44 -9.29
C PRO A 173 -4.98 9.81 -8.86
N ASP A 174 -5.09 8.50 -8.95
CA ASP A 174 -6.25 7.71 -8.53
C ASP A 174 -5.82 6.23 -8.37
N GLY A 175 -6.74 5.41 -7.84
CA GLY A 175 -6.55 3.99 -7.64
C GLY A 175 -6.24 3.19 -8.90
N ILE A 176 -6.83 3.58 -10.03
CA ILE A 176 -6.59 2.94 -11.32
C ILE A 176 -5.14 3.19 -11.76
N CYS A 177 -4.69 4.45 -11.72
CA CYS A 177 -3.33 4.84 -12.05
C CYS A 177 -2.32 4.13 -11.15
N GLY A 178 -2.55 4.12 -9.83
CA GLY A 178 -1.68 3.43 -8.89
C GLY A 178 -1.62 1.92 -9.13
N ASN A 179 -2.75 1.28 -9.47
CA ASN A 179 -2.77 -0.14 -9.83
C ASN A 179 -1.98 -0.42 -11.12
N LEU A 180 -2.13 0.42 -12.15
CA LEU A 180 -1.39 0.29 -13.41
C LEU A 180 0.12 0.48 -13.20
N ILE A 181 0.53 1.45 -12.37
CA ILE A 181 1.93 1.64 -11.98
C ILE A 181 2.45 0.39 -11.27
N PHE A 182 1.72 -0.11 -10.26
CA PHE A 182 2.10 -1.32 -9.53
C PHE A 182 2.29 -2.52 -10.48
N ARG A 183 1.33 -2.78 -11.36
CA ARG A 183 1.41 -3.88 -12.32
C ARG A 183 2.62 -3.73 -13.25
N SER A 184 2.85 -2.53 -13.74
CA SER A 184 3.98 -2.25 -14.65
C SER A 184 5.32 -2.46 -13.95
N LEU A 185 5.48 -1.97 -12.72
CA LEU A 185 6.73 -2.08 -11.98
C LEU A 185 6.97 -3.51 -11.45
N VAL A 186 5.97 -4.11 -10.81
CA VAL A 186 6.13 -5.36 -10.06
C VAL A 186 5.92 -6.58 -10.93
N LEU A 187 4.83 -6.61 -11.72
CA LEU A 187 4.48 -7.81 -12.50
C LEU A 187 5.24 -7.90 -13.82
N LEU A 188 5.62 -6.76 -14.40
CA LEU A 188 6.39 -6.71 -15.66
C LEU A 188 7.85 -6.31 -15.44
N GLY A 189 8.10 -5.29 -14.61
CA GLY A 189 9.43 -4.73 -14.38
C GLY A 189 10.28 -5.46 -13.32
N SER A 190 9.77 -6.55 -12.74
CA SER A 190 10.46 -7.35 -11.71
C SER A 190 10.89 -6.57 -10.46
N ILE A 191 10.27 -5.41 -10.18
CA ILE A 191 10.47 -4.68 -8.93
C ILE A 191 9.87 -5.48 -7.78
N GLN A 192 10.59 -5.56 -6.67
CA GLN A 192 10.16 -6.35 -5.54
C GLN A 192 9.08 -5.60 -4.77
N SER A 193 7.90 -6.22 -4.65
CA SER A 193 6.91 -5.82 -3.65
C SER A 193 7.16 -6.57 -2.35
N GLN A 194 7.19 -5.84 -1.24
CA GLN A 194 7.23 -6.39 0.12
C GLN A 194 5.82 -6.76 0.62
N GLY A 195 4.77 -6.35 -0.09
CA GLY A 195 3.36 -6.52 0.29
C GLY A 195 2.58 -5.21 0.14
N ALA A 196 1.25 -5.29 -0.01
CA ALA A 196 0.39 -4.11 0.09
C ALA A 196 -0.15 -4.01 1.51
N VAL A 197 0.22 -2.94 2.22
CA VAL A 197 -0.29 -2.66 3.56
C VAL A 197 -1.63 -1.97 3.47
N THR A 198 -2.51 -2.26 4.43
CA THR A 198 -3.75 -1.53 4.60
C THR A 198 -3.53 -0.34 5.54
N LEU A 199 -3.81 0.84 5.01
CA LEU A 199 -3.74 2.12 5.69
C LEU A 199 -5.11 2.51 6.25
N GLY A 200 -5.12 3.20 7.38
CA GLY A 200 -6.33 3.73 8.01
C GLY A 200 -6.99 2.80 9.03
N ILE A 201 -6.36 1.66 9.32
CA ILE A 201 -6.76 0.71 10.37
C ILE A 201 -5.70 0.66 11.48
N ASP A 202 -6.05 0.13 12.64
CA ASP A 202 -5.11 0.00 13.76
C ASP A 202 -4.30 -1.30 13.70
N GLU A 203 -4.83 -2.35 13.07
CA GLU A 203 -4.18 -3.64 12.93
C GLU A 203 -3.21 -3.70 11.73
N ILE A 204 -2.27 -4.64 11.77
CA ILE A 204 -1.34 -4.87 10.66
C ILE A 204 -1.94 -5.90 9.71
N PHE A 205 -2.61 -5.42 8.65
CA PHE A 205 -3.09 -6.27 7.56
C PHE A 205 -2.29 -6.05 6.28
N ILE A 206 -1.78 -7.14 5.69
CA ILE A 206 -1.09 -7.13 4.41
C ILE A 206 -1.95 -7.83 3.35
N ASP A 207 -2.45 -7.04 2.41
CA ASP A 207 -3.13 -7.49 1.20
C ASP A 207 -2.09 -7.98 0.17
N THR A 208 -2.09 -9.27 -0.10
CA THR A 208 -1.20 -9.90 -1.09
C THR A 208 -1.97 -10.37 -2.32
N SER A 209 -1.37 -10.29 -3.51
CA SER A 209 -1.99 -10.83 -4.73
C SER A 209 -2.23 -12.34 -4.63
N ARG A 210 -3.33 -12.84 -5.20
CA ARG A 210 -3.58 -14.28 -5.36
C ARG A 210 -2.55 -14.96 -6.27
N SER A 211 -1.94 -14.20 -7.18
CA SER A 211 -0.92 -14.67 -8.13
C SER A 211 0.51 -14.60 -7.59
N GLN A 212 0.69 -14.36 -6.28
CA GLN A 212 2.00 -14.17 -5.70
C GLN A 212 2.77 -15.50 -5.63
N ASN A 213 4.09 -15.45 -5.82
CA ASN A 213 4.96 -16.61 -5.67
C ASN A 213 5.41 -16.79 -4.21
N GLU A 214 6.08 -17.90 -3.93
CA GLU A 214 6.61 -18.23 -2.60
C GLU A 214 7.50 -17.13 -2.03
N GLU A 215 8.43 -16.60 -2.82
CA GLU A 215 9.34 -15.54 -2.39
C GLU A 215 8.60 -14.25 -2.03
N GLY A 216 7.57 -13.90 -2.80
CA GLY A 216 6.72 -12.74 -2.52
C GLY A 216 5.88 -12.90 -1.26
N TYR A 217 5.41 -14.11 -0.97
CA TYR A 217 4.77 -14.42 0.31
C TYR A 217 5.76 -14.40 1.47
N LEU A 218 6.98 -14.87 1.28
CA LEU A 218 8.04 -14.79 2.29
C LEU A 218 8.38 -13.34 2.64
N ARG A 219 8.45 -12.44 1.64
CA ARG A 219 8.63 -11.00 1.87
C ARG A 219 7.46 -10.40 2.66
N ALA A 220 6.22 -10.76 2.32
CA ALA A 220 5.04 -10.31 3.07
C ALA A 220 5.06 -10.77 4.53
N LEU A 221 5.43 -12.03 4.80
CA LEU A 221 5.60 -12.56 6.15
C LEU A 221 6.64 -11.79 6.95
N LYS A 222 7.81 -11.54 6.36
CA LYS A 222 8.87 -10.74 6.99
C LYS A 222 8.46 -9.29 7.22
N LEU A 223 7.69 -8.70 6.32
CA LEU A 223 7.14 -7.37 6.51
C LEU A 223 6.17 -7.33 7.68
N ALA A 224 5.23 -8.28 7.77
CA ALA A 224 4.30 -8.40 8.90
C ALA A 224 5.04 -8.53 10.22
N GLU A 225 6.07 -9.38 10.28
CA GLU A 225 6.91 -9.58 11.45
C GLU A 225 7.62 -8.28 11.87
N LYS A 226 8.24 -7.60 10.92
CA LYS A 226 8.94 -6.35 11.17
C LYS A 226 8.00 -5.28 11.74
N LEU A 227 6.81 -5.15 11.16
CA LEU A 227 5.81 -4.17 11.62
C LEU A 227 5.29 -4.53 13.02
N ALA A 228 5.03 -5.81 13.28
CA ALA A 228 4.53 -6.29 14.57
C ALA A 228 5.55 -6.12 15.71
N LYS A 229 6.86 -6.11 15.42
CA LYS A 229 7.91 -5.82 16.41
C LYS A 229 8.06 -4.33 16.75
N GLN A 230 7.53 -3.44 15.91
CA GLN A 230 7.61 -1.98 16.08
C GLN A 230 6.40 -1.40 16.83
N HIS A 231 5.36 -2.22 17.01
CA HIS A 231 4.18 -1.94 17.81
C HIS A 231 4.35 -2.48 19.24
#